data_AF-A0A3P9AZ80-F1
#
_entry.id   AF-A0A3P9AZ80-F1
#
_cell.length_a   1.000
_cell.length_b   1.000
_cell.length_c   1.000
_cell.angle_alpha   90.00
_cell.angle_beta   90.00
_cell.angle_gamma   90.00
#
_symmetry.space_group_name_H-M   'P 1'
#
loop_
_entity.id
_entity.type
_entity.pdbx_description
1 polymer ?
#
loop_
_entity_poly.entity_id
_entity_poly.type
_entity_poly.pdbx_seq_one_letter_code
_entity_poly.pdbx_strand_id
1 'polypeptide(L)'
;LEEMKRINHEYQVGKPFSELQYLVSGDLYDGKEDFAVVLQPFLHNSFIPKIGEGEPDTSFFSVDCFHISERAHAEMAIGLWNNMLEPIGRKQASPFIFTKINSLPSPSGTTPTPFTDSTHSSSSALTAPVLNCPSSTPVWVPVLVGIVGLVVGFAACWIILSLGHRRKSKAERKELEMKGTAF
;
A
#
# COMPACT_ATOMS: atom_id res chain seq x y z
N LEU A 1 -14.91 0.20 -1.37
CA LEU A 1 -14.14 -1.01 -1.01
C LEU A 1 -14.35 -2.13 -2.04
N GLU A 2 -15.59 -2.48 -2.38
CA GLU A 2 -15.86 -3.53 -3.38
C GLU A 2 -15.29 -3.23 -4.77
N GLU A 3 -15.37 -1.98 -5.24
CA GLU A 3 -14.70 -1.57 -6.49
C GLU A 3 -13.18 -1.77 -6.44
N MET A 4 -12.55 -1.50 -5.31
CA MET A 4 -11.10 -1.66 -5.16
C MET A 4 -10.71 -3.14 -5.13
N LYS A 5 -11.53 -3.99 -4.51
CA LYS A 5 -11.38 -5.44 -4.57
C LYS A 5 -11.57 -5.97 -6.00
N ARG A 6 -12.57 -5.46 -6.73
CA ARG A 6 -12.82 -5.80 -8.14
C ARG A 6 -11.63 -5.43 -9.01
N ILE A 7 -11.14 -4.19 -8.92
CA ILE A 7 -9.99 -3.70 -9.69
C ILE A 7 -8.73 -4.52 -9.35
N ASN A 8 -8.47 -4.78 -8.07
CA ASN A 8 -7.35 -5.61 -7.64
C ASN A 8 -7.45 -7.04 -8.20
N HIS A 9 -8.64 -7.65 -8.13
CA HIS A 9 -8.88 -8.98 -8.69
C HIS A 9 -8.68 -8.96 -10.22
N GLU A 10 -9.27 -8.02 -10.94
CA GLU A 10 -9.09 -7.86 -12.40
C GLU A 10 -7.63 -7.61 -12.80
N TYR A 11 -6.86 -6.90 -11.97
CA TYR A 11 -5.42 -6.73 -12.21
C TYR A 11 -4.66 -8.05 -12.09
N GLN A 12 -5.00 -8.86 -11.09
CA GLN A 12 -4.33 -10.13 -10.82
C GLN A 12 -4.72 -11.25 -11.80
N VAL A 13 -6.01 -11.37 -12.14
CA VAL A 13 -6.54 -12.47 -12.97
C VAL A 13 -6.89 -12.08 -14.40
N GLY A 14 -6.90 -10.79 -14.70
CA GLY A 14 -7.38 -10.28 -15.97
C GLY A 14 -6.32 -10.33 -17.07
N LYS A 15 -6.39 -9.35 -17.98
CA LYS A 15 -5.57 -9.27 -19.19
C LYS A 15 -4.06 -9.49 -18.96
N PRO A 16 -3.42 -8.90 -17.92
CA PRO A 16 -1.97 -9.04 -17.75
C PRO A 16 -1.54 -10.50 -17.59
N PHE A 17 -2.30 -11.31 -16.85
CA PHE A 17 -1.92 -12.70 -16.59
C PHE A 17 -2.10 -13.61 -17.81
N SER A 18 -3.18 -13.44 -18.57
CA SER A 18 -3.39 -14.20 -19.80
C SER A 18 -2.37 -13.83 -20.89
N GLU A 19 -1.98 -12.56 -20.95
CA GLU A 19 -0.93 -12.08 -21.85
C GLU A 19 0.44 -12.66 -21.49
N LEU A 20 0.79 -12.72 -20.20
CA LEU A 20 2.01 -13.39 -19.73
C LEU A 20 2.01 -14.88 -20.08
N GLN A 21 0.90 -15.59 -19.87
CA GLN A 21 0.79 -17.00 -20.27
C GLN A 21 0.97 -17.20 -21.77
N TYR A 22 0.37 -16.33 -22.59
CA TYR A 22 0.52 -16.37 -24.04
C TYR A 22 1.97 -16.13 -24.47
N LEU A 23 2.64 -15.14 -23.89
CA LEU A 23 4.03 -14.83 -24.18
C LEU A 23 4.99 -15.95 -23.78
N VAL A 24 4.74 -16.60 -22.65
CA VAL A 24 5.55 -17.74 -22.17
C VAL A 24 5.29 -19.00 -22.98
N SER A 25 4.08 -19.20 -23.50
CA SER A 25 3.72 -20.38 -24.30
C SER A 25 4.07 -20.26 -25.78
N GLY A 26 4.53 -19.10 -26.23
CA GLY A 26 4.97 -18.88 -27.61
C GLY A 26 6.48 -19.07 -27.78
N ASP A 27 6.91 -19.10 -29.04
CA ASP A 27 8.29 -19.45 -29.43
C ASP A 27 9.36 -18.40 -29.02
N LEU A 28 8.96 -17.30 -28.36
CA LEU A 28 9.85 -16.19 -27.98
C LEU A 28 11.03 -16.66 -27.12
N TYR A 29 10.81 -17.67 -26.28
CA TYR A 29 11.80 -18.18 -25.32
C TYR A 29 12.38 -19.55 -25.70
N ASP A 30 11.99 -20.12 -26.85
CA ASP A 30 12.39 -21.46 -27.29
C ASP A 30 13.73 -21.49 -28.07
N GLY A 31 14.37 -20.32 -28.25
CA GLY A 31 15.59 -20.19 -29.05
C GLY A 31 16.88 -20.68 -28.39
N LYS A 32 16.84 -21.16 -27.14
CA LYS A 32 17.99 -21.57 -26.35
C LYS A 32 17.70 -22.84 -25.55
N GLU A 33 18.63 -23.79 -25.57
CA GLU A 33 18.51 -25.07 -24.83
C GLU A 33 18.97 -24.95 -23.36
N ASP A 34 19.69 -23.88 -23.01
CA ASP A 34 20.27 -23.64 -21.68
C ASP A 34 19.45 -22.69 -20.80
N PHE A 35 18.25 -22.31 -21.25
CA PHE A 35 17.38 -21.37 -20.56
C PHE A 35 15.91 -21.79 -20.69
N ALA A 36 15.11 -21.54 -19.65
CA ALA A 36 13.68 -21.78 -19.67
C ALA A 36 12.95 -20.70 -18.87
N VAL A 37 11.73 -20.38 -19.29
CA VAL A 37 10.84 -19.46 -18.57
C VAL A 37 9.70 -20.26 -17.94
N VAL A 38 9.50 -20.10 -16.64
CA VAL A 38 8.40 -20.72 -15.92
C VAL A 38 7.59 -19.65 -15.23
N LEU A 39 6.33 -19.50 -15.63
CA LEU A 39 5.41 -18.56 -15.02
C LEU A 39 5.10 -19.00 -13.57
N GLN A 40 5.26 -18.07 -12.62
CA GLN A 40 4.89 -18.27 -11.22
C GLN A 40 3.58 -17.51 -10.96
N PRO A 41 2.43 -18.19 -10.81
CA PRO A 41 1.13 -17.54 -10.57
C PRO A 41 0.96 -17.04 -9.12
N PHE A 42 2.05 -16.63 -8.49
CA PHE A 42 2.11 -16.28 -7.07
C PHE A 42 1.19 -15.10 -6.69
N LEU A 43 1.05 -14.10 -7.57
CA LEU A 43 0.17 -12.95 -7.33
C LEU A 43 -1.21 -13.08 -7.95
N HIS A 44 -1.59 -14.25 -8.49
CA HIS A 44 -2.81 -14.38 -9.26
C HIS A 44 -4.09 -14.35 -8.39
N ASN A 45 -4.04 -14.86 -7.16
CA ASN A 45 -5.17 -14.83 -6.23
C ASN A 45 -4.73 -14.43 -4.81
N SER A 46 -4.03 -13.31 -4.73
CA SER A 46 -3.56 -12.70 -3.48
C SER A 46 -4.61 -11.73 -2.90
N PHE A 47 -4.81 -11.81 -1.58
CA PHE A 47 -5.76 -10.98 -0.85
C PHE A 47 -5.09 -10.35 0.37
N ILE A 48 -5.60 -9.20 0.81
CA ILE A 48 -5.13 -8.58 2.05
C ILE A 48 -5.62 -9.42 3.24
N PRO A 49 -4.72 -9.84 4.15
CA PRO A 49 -5.08 -10.67 5.29
C PRO A 49 -6.06 -9.94 6.18
N LYS A 50 -6.93 -10.69 6.85
CA LYS A 50 -7.93 -10.12 7.75
C LYS A 50 -7.75 -10.62 9.16
N ILE A 51 -7.89 -9.71 10.12
CA ILE A 51 -8.05 -10.02 11.53
C ILE A 51 -9.56 -10.20 11.81
N GLY A 52 -9.94 -11.39 12.26
CA GLY A 52 -11.34 -11.72 12.57
C GLY A 52 -12.32 -11.51 11.39
N GLU A 53 -13.48 -10.92 11.68
CA GLU A 53 -14.59 -10.70 10.75
C GLU A 53 -14.35 -9.44 9.87
N GLY A 54 -13.41 -9.52 8.94
CA GLY A 54 -13.37 -8.60 7.79
C GLY A 54 -12.38 -7.44 7.84
N GLU A 55 -11.80 -7.12 9.00
CA GLU A 55 -10.84 -6.03 9.17
C GLU A 55 -9.45 -6.43 8.63
N PRO A 56 -8.73 -5.59 7.86
CA PRO A 56 -7.37 -5.90 7.42
C PRO A 56 -6.40 -6.08 8.60
N ASP A 57 -5.57 -7.13 8.56
CA ASP A 57 -4.49 -7.31 9.54
C ASP A 57 -3.33 -6.36 9.20
N THR A 58 -3.19 -5.31 10.01
CA THR A 58 -2.18 -4.26 9.81
C THR A 58 -0.75 -4.75 10.04
N SER A 59 -0.55 -5.92 10.66
CA SER A 59 0.80 -6.49 10.90
C SER A 59 1.53 -6.91 9.61
N PHE A 60 0.81 -7.02 8.49
CA PHE A 60 1.39 -7.26 7.16
C PHE A 60 1.87 -5.99 6.45
N PHE A 61 1.69 -4.81 7.06
CA PHE A 61 2.13 -3.53 6.52
C PHE A 61 3.18 -2.87 7.41
N SER A 62 4.01 -2.04 6.79
CA SER A 62 5.02 -1.22 7.45
C SER A 62 4.37 -0.07 8.24
N VAL A 63 5.17 0.69 9.00
CA VAL A 63 4.70 1.81 9.83
C VAL A 63 3.92 2.89 9.07
N ASP A 64 4.10 2.98 7.75
CA ASP A 64 3.37 3.90 6.88
C ASP A 64 2.06 3.34 6.30
N CYS A 65 1.72 2.09 6.62
CA CYS A 65 0.54 1.38 6.15
C CYS A 65 0.43 1.24 4.62
N PHE A 66 1.52 1.46 3.88
CA PHE A 66 1.57 1.37 2.43
C PHE A 66 2.60 0.33 1.98
N HIS A 67 3.79 0.35 2.56
CA HIS A 67 4.79 -0.66 2.28
C HIS A 67 4.44 -1.97 2.99
N ILE A 68 4.88 -3.07 2.40
CA ILE A 68 4.73 -4.42 2.94
C ILE A 68 5.70 -4.57 4.12
N SER A 69 5.28 -5.21 5.21
CA SER A 69 6.15 -5.44 6.37
C SER A 69 7.22 -6.51 6.09
N GLU A 70 8.27 -6.55 6.91
CA GLU A 70 9.28 -7.63 6.86
C GLU A 70 8.62 -9.01 6.96
N ARG A 71 7.65 -9.16 7.88
CA ARG A 71 6.87 -10.38 8.04
C ARG A 71 6.17 -10.78 6.74
N ALA A 72 5.48 -9.82 6.12
CA ALA A 72 4.77 -10.08 4.88
C ALA A 72 5.71 -10.43 3.73
N HIS A 73 6.88 -9.78 3.64
CA HIS A 73 7.93 -10.16 2.69
C HIS A 73 8.42 -11.60 2.90
N ALA A 74 8.64 -12.02 4.15
CA ALA A 74 9.08 -13.38 4.46
C ALA A 74 8.04 -14.44 4.03
N GLU A 75 6.76 -14.23 4.36
CA GLU A 75 5.68 -15.13 3.96
C GLU A 75 5.51 -15.19 2.44
N MET A 76 5.66 -14.05 1.75
CA MET A 76 5.64 -14.00 0.28
C MET A 76 6.80 -14.79 -0.32
N ALA A 77 8.01 -14.66 0.24
CA ALA A 77 9.18 -15.40 -0.23
C ALA A 77 9.02 -16.91 -0.03
N ILE A 78 8.48 -17.34 1.12
CA ILE A 78 8.18 -18.75 1.39
C ILE A 78 7.14 -19.28 0.40
N GLY A 79 6.05 -18.54 0.17
CA GLY A 79 5.01 -18.92 -0.78
C GLY A 79 5.54 -19.06 -2.21
N LEU A 80 6.39 -18.13 -2.65
CA LEU A 80 7.05 -18.20 -3.95
C LEU A 80 7.99 -19.41 -4.03
N TRP A 81 8.82 -19.65 -3.01
CA TRP A 81 9.75 -20.77 -2.99
C TRP A 81 9.04 -22.11 -3.07
N ASN A 82 7.97 -22.29 -2.30
CA ASN A 82 7.13 -23.48 -2.35
C ASN A 82 6.51 -23.66 -3.74
N ASN A 83 6.03 -22.56 -4.36
CA ASN A 83 5.46 -22.60 -5.71
C ASN A 83 6.50 -22.98 -6.78
N MET A 84 7.76 -22.58 -6.63
CA MET A 84 8.83 -23.00 -7.53
C MET A 84 9.05 -24.52 -7.52
N LEU A 85 8.86 -25.17 -6.36
CA LEU A 85 9.02 -26.61 -6.17
C LEU A 85 7.79 -27.43 -6.64
N GLU A 86 6.66 -26.78 -6.91
CA GLU A 86 5.48 -27.45 -7.46
C GLU A 86 5.68 -27.80 -8.95
N PRO A 87 5.09 -28.91 -9.44
CA PRO A 87 5.18 -29.29 -10.84
C PRO A 87 4.67 -28.20 -11.79
N ILE A 88 5.31 -28.07 -12.97
CA ILE A 88 4.87 -27.16 -14.03
C ILE A 88 3.44 -27.53 -14.45
N GLY A 89 2.56 -26.52 -14.61
CA GLY A 89 1.14 -26.70 -14.91
C GLY A 89 0.26 -27.05 -13.70
N ARG A 90 0.85 -27.30 -12.51
CA ARG A 90 0.14 -27.55 -11.25
C ARG A 90 0.54 -26.60 -10.13
N LYS A 91 1.14 -25.47 -10.49
CA LYS A 91 1.53 -24.41 -9.55
C LYS A 91 0.29 -23.75 -8.95
N GLN A 92 0.27 -23.58 -7.64
CA GLN A 92 -0.79 -22.90 -6.91
C GLN A 92 -0.87 -21.42 -7.28
N ALA A 93 -2.06 -20.98 -7.69
CA ALA A 93 -2.38 -19.59 -7.99
C ALA A 93 -2.81 -18.79 -6.75
N SER A 94 -3.07 -19.48 -5.63
CA SER A 94 -3.36 -18.91 -4.32
C SER A 94 -2.30 -19.37 -3.31
N PRO A 95 -1.04 -18.92 -3.43
CA PRO A 95 -0.06 -19.23 -2.41
C PRO A 95 -0.58 -18.73 -1.07
N PHE A 96 -0.47 -19.59 -0.07
CA PHE A 96 -0.92 -19.40 1.29
C PHE A 96 -0.10 -18.35 2.06
N ILE A 97 0.19 -17.21 1.43
CA ILE A 97 1.02 -16.10 1.96
C ILE A 97 0.50 -15.62 3.32
N PHE A 98 -0.78 -15.86 3.60
CA PHE A 98 -1.47 -15.23 4.73
C PHE A 98 -2.27 -16.18 5.60
N THR A 99 -2.23 -17.47 5.30
CA THR A 99 -2.77 -18.48 6.20
C THR A 99 -1.62 -19.09 6.97
N LYS A 100 -1.67 -18.99 8.29
CA LYS A 100 -0.73 -19.53 9.29
C LYS A 100 -0.44 -21.06 9.18
N ILE A 101 -0.91 -21.75 8.13
CA ILE A 101 -1.11 -23.20 8.09
C ILE A 101 -0.06 -23.92 7.22
N ASN A 102 0.75 -23.24 6.41
CA ASN A 102 1.68 -23.93 5.50
C ASN A 102 3.16 -23.89 5.87
N SER A 103 3.48 -23.86 7.18
CA SER A 103 4.85 -24.19 7.61
C SER A 103 5.15 -25.69 7.65
N LEU A 104 4.21 -26.59 7.30
CA LEU A 104 4.53 -28.00 7.07
C LEU A 104 3.39 -28.72 6.33
N PRO A 105 3.65 -29.47 5.25
CA PRO A 105 2.80 -30.61 4.93
C PRO A 105 2.91 -31.58 6.11
N SER A 106 1.87 -31.69 6.94
CA SER A 106 1.78 -32.81 7.89
C SER A 106 2.00 -34.09 7.08
N PRO A 107 3.05 -34.89 7.37
CA PRO A 107 3.24 -36.13 6.66
C PRO A 107 2.00 -36.99 6.93
N SER A 108 1.25 -37.32 5.86
CA SER A 108 0.15 -38.28 5.94
C SER A 108 0.65 -39.53 6.64
N GLY A 109 -0.09 -39.92 7.68
CA GLY A 109 0.39 -40.84 8.69
C GLY A 109 0.88 -42.16 8.13
N THR A 110 2.00 -42.62 8.68
CA THR A 110 2.16 -43.95 9.28
C THR A 110 3.58 -44.02 9.82
N THR A 111 3.73 -43.96 11.15
CA THR A 111 4.65 -44.75 12.00
C THR A 111 4.69 -44.12 13.40
N PRO A 112 4.32 -44.84 14.47
CA PRO A 112 4.32 -44.31 15.83
C PRO A 112 5.70 -44.47 16.46
N THR A 113 6.37 -43.38 16.83
CA THR A 113 7.50 -43.41 17.79
C THR A 113 7.49 -42.15 18.66
N PRO A 114 8.01 -42.24 19.91
CA PRO A 114 7.34 -41.68 21.07
C PRO A 114 7.67 -40.22 21.38
N PHE A 115 6.65 -39.52 21.87
CA PHE A 115 6.72 -38.18 22.43
C PHE A 115 7.76 -38.10 23.56
N THR A 116 8.68 -37.15 23.44
CA THR A 116 9.41 -36.60 24.58
C THR A 116 8.82 -35.23 24.84
N ASP A 117 8.08 -35.10 25.94
CA ASP A 117 7.60 -33.83 26.45
C ASP A 117 8.80 -32.93 26.76
N SER A 118 8.82 -31.75 26.18
CA SER A 118 9.67 -30.65 26.65
C SER A 118 8.82 -29.40 26.68
N THR A 119 8.26 -29.17 27.87
CA THR A 119 7.66 -27.91 28.29
C THR A 119 8.75 -26.82 28.23
N HIS A 120 8.74 -26.00 27.19
CA HIS A 120 9.47 -24.74 27.18
C HIS A 120 8.47 -23.59 27.14
N SER A 121 8.01 -23.22 28.33
CA SER A 121 7.54 -21.87 28.59
C SER A 121 8.75 -20.95 28.64
N SER A 122 8.78 -19.91 27.81
CA SER A 122 9.19 -18.53 28.17
C SER A 122 9.40 -17.66 26.91
N SER A 123 8.44 -16.76 26.70
CA SER A 123 8.68 -15.31 26.67
C SER A 123 9.80 -14.75 25.78
N SER A 124 9.41 -14.20 24.63
CA SER A 124 9.88 -12.88 24.16
C SER A 124 8.87 -12.34 23.15
N ALA A 125 7.76 -11.80 23.68
CA ALA A 125 6.93 -10.89 22.91
C ALA A 125 7.72 -9.58 22.79
N LEU A 126 8.49 -9.43 21.70
CA LEU A 126 8.89 -8.12 21.24
C LEU A 126 7.61 -7.31 21.08
N THR A 127 7.51 -6.24 21.85
CA THR A 127 6.38 -5.31 21.83
C THR A 127 6.40 -4.60 20.48
N ALA A 128 5.86 -5.25 19.45
CA ALA A 128 5.59 -4.58 18.19
C ALA A 128 4.64 -3.42 18.51
N PRO A 129 4.99 -2.17 18.13
CA PRO A 129 4.08 -1.06 18.31
C PRO A 129 2.77 -1.41 17.59
N VAL A 130 1.65 -1.34 18.31
CA VAL A 130 0.32 -1.55 17.74
C VAL A 130 0.14 -0.52 16.64
N LEU A 131 0.22 -0.97 15.39
CA LEU A 131 0.12 -0.12 14.23
C LEU A 131 -1.35 0.20 13.98
N ASN A 132 -1.77 1.34 14.53
CA ASN A 132 -3.08 1.93 14.25
C ASN A 132 -3.02 2.64 12.90
N CYS A 133 -3.22 1.89 11.82
CA CYS A 133 -3.46 2.51 10.51
C CYS A 133 -4.76 3.31 10.59
N PRO A 134 -4.73 4.65 10.44
CA PRO A 134 -5.93 5.44 10.54
C PRO A 134 -6.91 5.01 9.43
N SER A 135 -8.14 4.70 9.83
CA SER A 135 -9.22 4.50 8.89
C SER A 135 -9.42 5.81 8.13
N SER A 136 -9.04 5.82 6.84
CA SER A 136 -9.22 6.89 5.84
C SER A 136 -9.42 8.30 6.40
N THR A 137 -8.44 9.20 6.24
CA THR A 137 -8.62 10.61 6.60
C THR A 137 -9.93 11.13 6.03
N PRO A 138 -10.83 11.69 6.84
CA PRO A 138 -12.12 12.10 6.35
C PRO A 138 -11.96 13.09 5.20
N VAL A 139 -12.70 12.91 4.11
CA VAL A 139 -12.61 13.77 2.92
C VAL A 139 -12.81 15.25 3.24
N TRP A 140 -13.51 15.56 4.35
CA TRP A 140 -13.69 16.93 4.82
C TRP A 140 -12.40 17.59 5.32
N VAL A 141 -11.38 16.85 5.74
CA VAL A 141 -10.14 17.41 6.29
C VAL A 141 -9.36 18.19 5.21
N PRO A 142 -9.02 17.63 4.04
CA PRO A 142 -8.43 18.41 2.95
C PRO A 142 -9.31 19.58 2.48
N VAL A 143 -10.63 19.39 2.47
CA VAL A 143 -11.59 20.43 2.05
C VAL A 143 -11.56 21.63 3.00
N LEU A 144 -11.60 21.40 4.32
CA LEU A 144 -11.53 22.47 5.32
C LEU A 144 -10.19 23.20 5.26
N VAL A 145 -9.08 22.48 5.11
CA VAL A 145 -7.75 23.10 4.97
C VAL A 145 -7.71 24.00 3.73
N GLY A 146 -8.27 23.56 2.61
CA GLY A 146 -8.38 24.36 1.39
C GLY A 146 -9.22 25.63 1.58
N ILE A 147 -10.39 25.51 2.21
CA ILE A 147 -11.28 26.67 2.48
C ILE A 147 -10.60 27.67 3.40
N VAL A 148 -9.99 27.21 4.51
CA VAL A 148 -9.30 28.08 5.46
C VAL A 148 -8.13 28.78 4.78
N GLY A 149 -7.32 28.06 4.00
CA GLY A 149 -6.22 28.65 3.23
C GLY A 149 -6.69 29.72 2.26
N LEU A 150 -7.81 29.50 1.57
CA LEU A 150 -8.41 30.46 0.65
C LEU A 150 -8.89 31.72 1.37
N VAL A 151 -9.60 31.59 2.49
CA VAL A 151 -10.08 32.74 3.28
C VAL A 151 -8.91 33.58 3.81
N VAL A 152 -7.87 32.94 4.32
CA VAL A 152 -6.66 33.63 4.80
C VAL A 152 -5.97 34.37 3.64
N GLY A 153 -5.86 33.73 2.47
CA GLY A 153 -5.30 34.36 1.28
C GLY A 153 -6.09 35.59 0.83
N PHE A 154 -7.42 35.51 0.80
CA PHE A 154 -8.29 36.65 0.47
C PHE A 154 -8.15 37.80 1.47
N ALA A 155 -8.11 37.50 2.77
CA ALA A 155 -7.94 38.51 3.81
C ALA A 155 -6.59 39.23 3.69
N ALA A 156 -5.50 38.48 3.46
CA ALA A 156 -4.17 39.05 3.28
C ALA A 156 -4.09 39.96 2.03
N CYS A 157 -4.63 39.51 0.89
CA CYS A 157 -4.72 40.33 -0.32
C CYS A 157 -5.51 41.62 -0.09
N TRP A 158 -6.67 41.52 0.57
CA TRP A 158 -7.50 42.68 0.90
C TRP A 158 -6.74 43.70 1.76
N ILE A 159 -6.04 43.23 2.81
CA ILE A 159 -5.25 44.09 3.69
C ILE A 159 -4.15 44.81 2.89
N ILE A 160 -3.37 44.08 2.08
CA ILE A 160 -2.29 44.66 1.28
C ILE A 160 -2.82 45.73 0.32
N LEU A 161 -3.90 45.43 -0.41
CA LEU A 161 -4.53 46.38 -1.34
C LEU A 161 -5.07 47.61 -0.60
N SER A 162 -5.70 47.44 0.57
CA SER A 162 -6.22 48.55 1.36
C SER A 162 -5.11 49.47 1.90
N LEU A 163 -3.97 48.91 2.31
CA LEU A 163 -2.80 49.67 2.75
C LEU A 163 -2.16 50.42 1.57
N GLY A 164 -2.07 49.79 0.39
CA GLY A 164 -1.61 50.42 -0.84
C GLY A 164 -2.50 51.60 -1.25
N HIS A 165 -3.82 51.41 -1.25
CA HIS A 165 -4.78 52.47 -1.55
C HIS A 165 -4.69 53.64 -0.57
N ARG A 166 -4.61 53.36 0.74
CA ARG A 166 -4.44 54.40 1.78
C ARG A 166 -3.14 55.18 1.61
N ARG A 167 -2.04 54.51 1.25
CA ARG A 167 -0.74 55.17 0.99
C ARG A 167 -0.80 56.08 -0.24
N LYS A 168 -1.40 55.61 -1.34
CA LYS A 168 -1.58 56.39 -2.57
C LYS A 168 -2.43 57.64 -2.32
N SER A 169 -3.58 57.48 -1.67
CA SER A 169 -4.47 58.60 -1.31
C SER A 169 -3.77 59.63 -0.40
N LYS A 170 -2.96 59.19 0.57
CA LYS A 170 -2.16 60.11 1.40
C LYS A 170 -1.08 60.86 0.61
N ALA A 171 -0.45 60.22 -0.39
CA ALA A 171 0.56 60.86 -1.22
C ALA A 171 -0.07 61.94 -2.13
N GLU A 172 -1.19 61.63 -2.77
CA GLU A 172 -1.95 62.58 -3.61
C GLU A 172 -2.41 63.81 -2.80
N ARG A 173 -2.90 63.61 -1.57
CA ARG A 173 -3.29 64.72 -0.68
C ARG A 173 -2.11 65.64 -0.32
N LYS A 174 -0.94 65.07 -0.02
CA LYS A 174 0.27 65.84 0.30
C LYS A 174 0.79 66.62 -0.91
N GLU A 175 0.73 66.04 -2.11
CA GLU A 175 1.13 66.73 -3.35
C GLU A 175 0.23 67.96 -3.62
N LEU A 176 -1.08 67.82 -3.43
CA LEU A 176 -2.03 68.92 -3.56
C LEU A 176 -1.79 70.03 -2.53
N GLU A 177 -1.48 69.67 -1.27
CA GLU A 177 -1.12 70.63 -0.22
C GLU A 177 0.19 71.39 -0.53
N MET A 178 1.20 70.72 -1.10
CA MET A 178 2.46 71.37 -1.51
C MET A 178 2.30 72.29 -2.73
N LYS A 179 1.41 71.96 -3.67
CA LYS A 179 1.09 72.84 -4.82
C LYS A 179 0.28 74.08 -4.41
N GLY A 180 -0.54 73.99 -3.35
CA GLY A 180 -1.34 75.11 -2.84
C GLY A 180 -0.58 76.12 -1.98
N THR A 181 0.63 75.79 -1.53
CA THR A 181 1.45 76.64 -0.64
C THR A 181 2.59 77.37 -1.37
N ALA A 182 2.71 77.20 -2.69
CA ALA A 182 3.65 77.92 -3.54
C ALA A 182 2.99 79.17 -4.16
N PHE A 183 2.77 80.22 -3.37
CA PHE A 183 2.44 81.58 -3.82
C PHE A 183 3.11 82.60 -2.90
#